data_AF-A0A6J4S755-F1
#
_entry.id   AF-A0A6J4S755-F1
#
_cell.length_a   1.000
_cell.length_b   1.000
_cell.length_c   1.000
_cell.angle_alpha   90.00
_cell.angle_beta   90.00
_cell.angle_gamma   90.00
#
_symmetry.space_group_name_H-M   'P 1'
#
loop_
_entity.id
_entity.type
_entity.pdbx_description
1 polymer ?
#
loop_
_entity_poly.entity_id
_entity_poly.type
_entity_poly.pdbx_seq_one_letter_code
_entity_poly.pdbx_strand_id
1 'polypeptide(L)'
;MDARARLARPTVFFFRYGLAAIFFVMGFASLLFAPPASRYEGFSMCVGSALSILLLNFLFRMGAKGDHDRDAEEAARDFYARHGHWPDEAPPADARQPRRTHAS
;
A
#
# COMPACT_ATOMS: atom_id res chain seq x y z
N MET A 1 6.19 5.59 24.14
CA MET A 1 6.64 4.66 23.07
C MET A 1 5.96 3.33 23.30
N ASP A 2 4.87 3.06 22.58
CA ASP A 2 3.95 1.97 22.87
C ASP A 2 4.55 0.60 22.53
N ALA A 3 4.62 -0.30 23.50
CA ALA A 3 5.07 -1.69 23.30
C ALA A 3 4.24 -2.43 22.22
N ARG A 4 2.99 -2.00 22.00
CA ARG A 4 2.09 -2.51 20.94
C ARG A 4 2.63 -2.24 19.53
N ALA A 5 3.32 -1.12 19.31
CA ALA A 5 3.89 -0.77 18.00
C ALA A 5 5.09 -1.66 17.62
N ARG A 6 5.80 -2.23 18.61
CA ARG A 6 6.95 -3.12 18.39
C ARG A 6 6.53 -4.53 17.97
N LEU A 7 5.37 -5.01 18.46
CA LEU A 7 4.80 -6.31 18.10
C LEU A 7 4.03 -6.27 16.78
N ALA A 8 3.44 -5.13 16.41
CA ALA A 8 2.63 -5.02 15.19
C ALA A 8 3.43 -5.29 13.90
N ARG A 9 4.72 -4.92 13.85
CA ARG A 9 5.59 -5.11 12.68
C ARG A 9 5.87 -6.60 12.36
N PRO A 10 6.37 -7.43 13.30
CA PRO A 10 6.58 -8.85 13.03
C PRO A 10 5.27 -9.60 12.79
N THR A 11 4.17 -9.22 13.46
CA THR A 11 2.87 -9.87 13.25
C THR A 11 2.34 -9.64 11.84
N VAL A 12 2.35 -8.40 11.34
CA VAL A 12 1.93 -8.10 9.96
C VAL A 12 2.84 -8.81 8.96
N PHE A 13 4.16 -8.83 9.20
CA PHE A 13 5.09 -9.55 8.33
C PHE A 13 4.80 -11.06 8.29
N PHE A 14 4.54 -11.67 9.46
CA PHE A 14 4.20 -13.08 9.56
C PHE A 14 2.90 -13.41 8.81
N PHE A 15 1.85 -12.61 8.95
CA PHE A 15 0.61 -12.85 8.21
C PHE A 15 0.75 -12.62 6.70
N ARG A 16 1.58 -11.66 6.28
CA ARG A 16 1.80 -11.36 4.86
C ARG A 16 2.65 -12.41 4.14
N TYR A 17 3.69 -12.93 4.80
CA TYR A 17 4.67 -13.81 4.16
C TYR A 17 4.76 -15.21 4.77
N GLY A 18 4.46 -15.35 6.06
CA GLY A 18 4.51 -16.63 6.77
C GLY A 18 3.52 -17.64 6.21
N LEU A 19 2.27 -17.22 5.93
CA LEU A 19 1.27 -18.12 5.34
C LEU A 19 1.71 -18.63 3.95
N ALA A 20 2.20 -17.73 3.08
CA ALA A 20 2.73 -18.11 1.78
C ALA A 20 3.94 -19.04 1.88
N ALA A 21 4.86 -18.77 2.82
CA ALA A 21 6.02 -19.63 3.08
C ALA A 21 5.62 -21.02 3.57
N ILE A 22 4.61 -21.13 4.45
CA ILE A 22 4.08 -22.42 4.90
C ILE A 22 3.55 -23.22 3.71
N PHE A 23 2.71 -22.62 2.86
CA PHE A 23 2.19 -23.30 1.67
C PHE A 23 3.30 -23.69 0.69
N PHE A 24 4.31 -22.85 0.51
CA PHE A 24 5.46 -23.17 -0.32
C PHE A 24 6.22 -24.40 0.20
N VAL A 25 6.53 -24.43 1.50
CA VAL A 25 7.18 -25.57 2.15
C VAL A 25 6.32 -26.83 2.08
N MET A 26 5.01 -26.71 2.30
CA MET A 26 4.06 -27.82 2.22
C MET A 26 4.02 -28.42 0.80
N GLY A 27 4.03 -27.57 -0.23
CA GLY A 27 4.12 -28.00 -1.62
C GLY A 27 5.40 -28.76 -1.90
N PHE A 28 6.53 -28.23 -1.46
CA PHE A 28 7.82 -28.90 -1.63
C PHE A 28 7.88 -30.23 -0.85
N ALA A 29 7.30 -30.28 0.35
CA ALA A 29 7.17 -31.51 1.13
C ALA A 29 6.31 -32.55 0.39
N SER A 30 5.26 -32.14 -0.33
CA SER A 30 4.49 -33.04 -1.20
C SER A 30 5.39 -33.75 -2.21
N LEU A 31 6.36 -33.05 -2.82
CA LEU A 31 7.30 -33.66 -3.78
C LEU A 31 8.18 -34.76 -3.17
N LEU A 32 8.46 -34.69 -1.87
CA LEU A 32 9.36 -35.61 -1.18
C LEU A 32 8.61 -36.77 -0.54
N PHE A 33 7.44 -36.51 0.05
CA PHE A 33 6.75 -37.45 0.93
C PHE A 33 5.45 -38.02 0.33
N ALA A 34 4.86 -37.38 -0.69
CA ALA A 34 3.60 -37.87 -1.24
C ALA A 34 3.80 -39.05 -2.22
N PRO A 35 2.78 -39.95 -2.31
CA PRO A 35 2.75 -41.01 -3.32
C PRO A 35 2.89 -40.47 -4.75
N PRO A 36 3.49 -41.22 -5.68
CA PRO A 36 3.74 -40.75 -7.05
C PRO A 36 2.48 -40.24 -7.77
N ALA A 37 1.33 -40.87 -7.52
CA ALA A 37 0.07 -40.53 -8.16
C ALA A 37 -0.46 -39.13 -7.80
N SER A 38 -0.23 -38.66 -6.57
CA SER A 38 -0.78 -37.39 -6.06
C SER A 38 0.27 -36.30 -5.83
N ARG A 39 1.56 -36.64 -5.99
CA ARG A 39 2.70 -35.76 -5.69
C ARG A 39 2.62 -34.41 -6.38
N TYR A 40 2.37 -34.41 -7.69
CA TYR A 40 2.31 -33.19 -8.50
C TYR A 40 1.04 -32.38 -8.25
N GLU A 41 -0.06 -33.05 -7.92
CA GLU A 41 -1.32 -32.41 -7.58
C GLU A 41 -1.21 -31.66 -6.24
N GLY A 42 -0.66 -32.30 -5.21
CA GLY A 42 -0.38 -31.65 -3.93
C GLY A 42 0.60 -30.48 -4.06
N PHE A 43 1.63 -30.62 -4.92
CA PHE A 43 2.58 -29.55 -5.19
C PHE A 43 1.91 -28.35 -5.88
N SER A 44 1.15 -28.58 -6.96
CA SER A 44 0.53 -27.50 -7.72
C SER A 44 -0.51 -26.73 -6.91
N MET A 45 -1.31 -27.43 -6.10
CA MET A 45 -2.27 -26.79 -5.19
C MET A 45 -1.57 -25.89 -4.17
N CYS A 46 -0.51 -26.39 -3.54
CA CYS A 46 0.21 -25.65 -2.50
C CYS A 46 0.97 -24.46 -3.09
N VAL A 47 1.70 -24.65 -4.19
CA VAL A 47 2.44 -23.58 -4.86
C VAL A 47 1.50 -22.54 -5.47
N GLY A 48 0.39 -22.96 -6.09
CA GLY A 48 -0.63 -22.06 -6.61
C GLY A 48 -1.26 -21.20 -5.51
N SER A 49 -1.50 -21.79 -4.34
CA SER A 49 -1.99 -21.07 -3.16
C SER A 49 -0.96 -20.06 -2.65
N ALA A 50 0.31 -20.47 -2.51
CA ALA A 50 1.40 -19.58 -2.08
C ALA A 50 1.56 -18.37 -3.03
N LEU A 51 1.56 -18.62 -4.34
CA LEU A 51 1.66 -17.57 -5.35
C LEU A 51 0.47 -16.61 -5.32
N SER A 52 -0.75 -17.14 -5.17
CA SER A 52 -1.96 -16.33 -5.04
C SER A 52 -1.90 -15.40 -3.83
N ILE A 53 -1.43 -15.91 -2.67
CA ILE A 53 -1.24 -15.10 -1.46
C ILE A 53 -0.21 -14.00 -1.69
N LEU A 54 0.93 -14.31 -2.32
CA LEU A 54 1.96 -13.31 -2.62
C LEU A 54 1.45 -12.24 -3.60
N LEU A 55 0.72 -12.65 -4.62
CA LEU A 55 0.10 -11.75 -5.59
C LEU A 55 -0.89 -10.81 -4.90
N LEU A 56 -1.76 -11.34 -4.05
CA LEU A 56 -2.74 -10.54 -3.33
C LEU A 56 -2.04 -9.52 -2.40
N ASN A 57 -0.99 -9.94 -1.69
CA ASN A 57 -0.16 -9.02 -0.88
C ASN A 57 0.48 -7.92 -1.73
N PHE A 58 0.95 -8.27 -2.94
CA PHE A 58 1.52 -7.31 -3.87
C PHE A 58 0.49 -6.29 -4.36
N LEU A 59 -0.72 -6.73 -4.73
CA LEU A 59 -1.81 -5.86 -5.14
C LEU A 59 -2.23 -4.91 -4.02
N PHE A 60 -2.38 -5.41 -2.79
CA PHE A 60 -2.68 -4.56 -1.63
C PHE A 60 -1.61 -3.49 -1.38
N ARG A 61 -0.33 -3.84 -1.57
CA ARG A 61 0.77 -2.86 -1.42
C ARG A 61 0.66 -1.75 -2.46
N MET A 62 0.32 -2.07 -3.70
CA MET A 62 0.13 -1.06 -4.75
C MET A 62 -1.09 -0.18 -4.46
N GLY A 63 -2.20 -0.77 -4.02
CA GLY A 63 -3.40 -0.02 -3.62
C GLY A 63 -3.12 0.95 -2.47
N ALA A 64 -2.45 0.49 -1.41
CA ALA A 64 -2.09 1.33 -0.27
C ALA A 64 -1.12 2.46 -0.63
N LYS A 65 -0.25 2.25 -1.63
CA LYS A 65 0.63 3.32 -2.12
C LYS A 65 -0.16 4.42 -2.84
N GLY A 66 -1.17 4.06 -3.62
CA GLY A 66 -2.03 5.04 -4.31
C GLY A 66 -2.97 5.82 -3.38
N ASP A 67 -3.28 5.27 -2.22
CA ASP A 67 -4.07 5.95 -1.17
C ASP A 67 -3.35 7.22 -0.67
N HIS A 68 -2.03 7.14 -0.50
CA HIS A 68 -1.21 8.29 -0.10
C HIS A 68 -1.21 9.42 -1.14
N ASP A 69 -1.21 9.08 -2.44
CA ASP A 69 -1.27 10.10 -3.49
C ASP A 69 -2.64 10.81 -3.47
N ARG A 70 -3.72 10.07 -3.18
CA ARG A 70 -5.07 10.64 -2.99
C ARG A 70 -5.16 11.55 -1.78
N ASP A 71 -4.60 11.14 -0.64
CA ASP A 71 -4.54 11.96 0.57
C ASP A 71 -3.76 13.26 0.31
N ALA A 72 -2.68 13.19 -0.46
CA ALA A 72 -1.88 14.36 -0.84
C ALA A 72 -2.66 15.32 -1.74
N GLU A 73 -3.41 14.80 -2.72
CA GLU A 73 -4.31 15.61 -3.56
C GLU A 73 -5.41 16.28 -2.74
N GLU A 74 -6.03 15.54 -1.81
CA GLU A 74 -7.09 16.06 -0.94
C GLU A 74 -6.55 17.18 -0.03
N ALA A 75 -5.38 16.97 0.58
CA ALA A 75 -4.70 17.99 1.38
C ALA A 75 -4.35 19.25 0.58
N ALA A 76 -3.94 19.10 -0.68
CA ALA A 76 -3.65 20.23 -1.57
C ALA A 76 -4.91 21.04 -1.92
N ARG A 77 -6.05 20.37 -2.16
CA ARG A 77 -7.34 21.04 -2.38
C ARG A 77 -7.81 21.80 -1.15
N ASP A 78 -7.66 21.19 0.01
CA ASP A 78 -7.95 21.79 1.31
C ASP A 78 -7.11 23.05 1.55
N PHE A 79 -5.83 23.01 1.17
CA PHE A 79 -4.94 24.17 1.23
C PHE A 79 -5.41 25.28 0.29
N TYR A 80 -5.72 24.95 -0.97
CA TYR A 80 -6.21 25.90 -1.96
C TYR A 80 -7.51 26.57 -1.51
N ALA A 81 -8.46 25.80 -0.97
CA ALA A 81 -9.72 26.34 -0.46
C ALA A 81 -9.52 27.36 0.69
N ARG A 82 -8.47 27.17 1.51
CA ARG A 82 -8.15 28.06 2.63
C ARG A 82 -7.31 29.28 2.24
N HIS A 83 -6.38 29.15 1.30
CA HIS A 83 -5.38 30.18 0.99
C HIS A 83 -5.57 30.85 -0.37
N GLY A 84 -6.39 30.28 -1.25
CA GLY A 84 -6.64 30.79 -2.60
C GLY A 84 -5.47 30.59 -3.58
N HIS A 85 -4.44 29.83 -3.20
CA HIS A 85 -3.31 29.46 -4.04
C HIS A 85 -2.89 28.02 -3.74
N TRP A 86 -2.19 27.38 -4.69
CA TRP A 86 -1.67 26.03 -4.49
C TRP A 86 -0.46 26.03 -3.55
N PRO A 87 -0.21 24.95 -2.79
CA PRO A 87 0.87 24.90 -1.80
C PRO A 87 2.28 24.97 -2.42
N ASP A 88 2.41 24.62 -3.69
CA ASP A 88 3.61 24.69 -4.52
C ASP A 88 3.76 26.03 -5.27
N GLU A 89 2.75 26.91 -5.20
CA GLU A 89 2.73 28.21 -5.86
C GLU A 89 3.06 29.33 -4.87
N ALA A 90 3.88 30.29 -5.30
CA ALA A 90 4.16 31.48 -4.49
C ALA A 90 2.87 32.31 -4.32
N PRO A 91 2.57 32.84 -3.11
CA PRO A 91 1.36 33.63 -2.89
C PRO A 91 1.26 34.79 -3.91
N PRO A 92 0.09 35.04 -4.51
CA PRO A 92 -0.08 36.12 -5.46
C PRO A 92 0.41 37.46 -4.90
N ALA A 93 1.31 38.13 -5.64
CA ALA A 93 1.89 39.40 -5.23
C ALA A 93 0.85 40.55 -5.15
N ASP A 94 -0.35 40.33 -5.71
CA ASP A 94 -1.42 41.31 -5.87
C ASP A 94 -2.40 41.37 -4.68
N ALA A 95 -2.43 40.37 -3.78
CA ALA A 95 -3.33 40.30 -2.63
C ALA A 95 -3.13 41.45 -1.60
N ARG A 96 -2.06 42.25 -1.76
CA ARG A 96 -1.75 43.43 -0.93
C ARG A 96 -1.92 44.77 -1.63
N GLN A 97 -2.41 44.83 -2.87
CA GLN A 97 -2.54 46.10 -3.56
C GLN A 97 -3.97 46.65 -3.41
N PRO A 98 -4.20 47.68 -2.57
CA PRO A 98 -5.51 48.31 -2.48
C PRO A 98 -5.86 48.84 -3.86
N ARG A 99 -6.94 48.30 -4.43
CA ARG A 99 -7.50 48.67 -5.73
C ARG A 99 -7.61 50.19 -5.79
N ARG A 100 -6.64 50.87 -6.40
CA ARG A 100 -6.72 52.30 -6.72
C ARG A 100 -7.84 52.43 -7.74
N THR A 101 -9.02 52.76 -7.25
CA THR A 101 -10.12 53.24 -8.06
C THR A 101 -9.66 54.52 -8.75
N HIS A 102 -9.29 54.41 -10.02
CA HIS A 102 -9.23 55.55 -10.91
C HIS A 102 -10.67 56.00 -11.14
N ALA A 103 -11.12 56.92 -10.28
CA ALA A 103 -12.29 57.74 -10.55
C ALA A 103 -11.85 58.81 -11.56
N SER A 104 -12.49 58.79 -12.73
CA SER A 104 -12.53 59.88 -13.70
C SER A 104 -14.00 60.18 -13.99
#